data_AF-K0S3H5-F1
#
_entry.id   AF-K0S3H5-F1
#
_cell.length_a   1.000
_cell.length_b   1.000
_cell.length_c   1.000
_cell.angle_alpha   90.00
_cell.angle_beta   90.00
_cell.angle_gamma   90.00
#
_symmetry.space_group_name_H-M   'P 1'
#
loop_
_entity.id
_entity.type
_entity.pdbx_description
1 polymer ?
#
loop_
_entity_poly.entity_id
_entity_poly.type
_entity_poly.pdbx_seq_one_letter_code
_entity_poly.pdbx_strand_id
1 'polypeptide(L)'
;MPSRKKARGRQNRAKKEATRTADMRALWERTLLCDNGVNDDGTCCSCAHMAMPLIPQELGPAVSFMNHIAGKGFFDNTAASLSCHSVEFCLPSVMRFPDVTTEESERSLASDLLLRNLRNILVHDSAVGGENWFHSFCAKYEVAICYMVSALELLGTYSDLTVVKMRYAKTSCRLAGGNRRDVVKFVAKRLPCTCMKTLHCATKRKVKKVAHCQGCEKPFPRSQLFVCTGCMLAEYCSRECQRADWLDHKQEVMSKISRRTMSSKEPSREEQGMVEYSSVKRADRACHKQPRPPGGLTIYVPSPGGRIRT
;
A
#
# COMPACT_ATOMS: atom_id res chain seq x y z
N MET A 1 -42.49 -32.71 5.42
CA MET A 1 -41.26 -33.23 4.75
C MET A 1 -40.92 -32.32 3.56
N PRO A 2 -39.74 -31.67 3.51
CA PRO A 2 -39.35 -30.91 2.32
C PRO A 2 -39.28 -31.83 1.10
N SER A 3 -39.88 -31.42 -0.02
CA SER A 3 -39.77 -32.14 -1.29
C SER A 3 -38.29 -32.40 -1.65
N ARG A 4 -37.97 -33.62 -2.11
CA ARG A 4 -36.65 -34.03 -2.60
C ARG A 4 -36.04 -33.02 -3.59
N LYS A 5 -36.89 -32.35 -4.39
CA LYS A 5 -36.49 -31.29 -5.33
C LYS A 5 -35.96 -30.04 -4.61
N LYS A 6 -36.58 -29.62 -3.50
CA LYS A 6 -36.12 -28.47 -2.68
C LYS A 6 -34.78 -28.78 -2.00
N ALA A 7 -34.59 -29.99 -1.49
CA ALA A 7 -33.33 -30.41 -0.87
C ALA A 7 -32.16 -30.41 -1.88
N ARG A 8 -32.37 -30.99 -3.07
CA ARG A 8 -31.37 -31.00 -4.15
C ARG A 8 -31.01 -29.57 -4.61
N GLY A 9 -31.98 -28.67 -4.67
CA GLY A 9 -31.74 -27.27 -5.01
C GLY A 9 -30.84 -26.54 -3.99
N ARG A 10 -31.04 -26.79 -2.69
CA ARG A 10 -30.18 -26.23 -1.62
C ARG A 10 -28.76 -26.77 -1.71
N GLN A 11 -28.60 -28.08 -1.93
CA GLN A 11 -27.29 -28.72 -2.09
C GLN A 11 -26.53 -28.16 -3.30
N ASN A 12 -27.19 -28.00 -4.45
CA ASN A 12 -26.57 -27.42 -5.64
C ASN A 12 -26.15 -25.96 -5.43
N ARG A 13 -26.98 -25.17 -4.72
CA ARG A 13 -26.64 -23.78 -4.38
C ARG A 13 -25.43 -23.71 -3.45
N ALA A 14 -25.40 -24.55 -2.40
CA ALA A 14 -24.27 -24.64 -1.48
C ALA A 14 -22.98 -25.07 -2.20
N LYS A 15 -23.06 -26.08 -3.09
CA LYS A 15 -21.92 -26.52 -3.90
C LYS A 15 -21.40 -25.40 -4.80
N LYS A 16 -22.29 -24.64 -5.45
CA LYS A 16 -21.90 -23.51 -6.31
C LYS A 16 -21.22 -22.40 -5.51
N GLU A 17 -21.73 -22.08 -4.32
CA GLU A 17 -21.12 -21.07 -3.46
C GLU A 17 -19.76 -21.51 -2.91
N ALA A 18 -19.61 -22.79 -2.58
CA ALA A 18 -18.33 -23.38 -2.17
C ALA A 18 -17.29 -23.31 -3.30
N THR A 19 -17.66 -23.67 -4.54
CA THR A 19 -16.78 -23.53 -5.70
C THR A 19 -16.39 -22.08 -5.92
N ARG A 20 -17.35 -21.15 -5.90
CA ARG A 20 -17.05 -19.72 -6.04
C ARG A 20 -16.08 -19.23 -4.96
N THR A 21 -16.28 -19.63 -3.71
CA THR A 21 -15.41 -19.26 -2.59
C THR A 21 -14.00 -19.82 -2.77
N ALA A 22 -13.87 -21.07 -3.24
CA ALA A 22 -12.58 -21.68 -3.55
C ALA A 22 -11.85 -20.96 -4.70
N ASP A 23 -12.58 -20.58 -5.76
CA ASP A 23 -12.04 -19.81 -6.88
C ASP A 23 -11.53 -18.44 -6.39
N MET A 24 -12.31 -17.75 -5.55
CA MET A 24 -11.89 -16.47 -4.98
C MET A 24 -10.62 -16.59 -4.14
N ARG A 25 -10.53 -17.66 -3.35
CA ARG A 25 -9.39 -17.96 -2.50
C ARG A 25 -8.13 -18.23 -3.31
N ALA A 26 -8.27 -19.03 -4.38
CA ALA A 26 -7.17 -19.37 -5.28
C ALA A 26 -6.53 -18.13 -5.95
N LEU A 27 -7.30 -17.06 -6.20
CA LEU A 27 -6.78 -15.83 -6.81
C LEU A 27 -5.69 -15.16 -5.97
N TRP A 28 -5.91 -15.00 -4.67
CA TRP A 28 -4.94 -14.34 -3.79
C TRP A 28 -3.95 -15.31 -3.17
N GLU A 29 -4.33 -16.56 -2.91
CA GLU A 29 -3.41 -17.59 -2.41
C GLU A 29 -2.26 -17.84 -3.38
N ARG A 30 -2.53 -17.89 -4.69
CA ARG A 30 -1.47 -18.04 -5.69
C ARG A 30 -0.42 -16.93 -5.57
N THR A 31 -0.85 -15.68 -5.45
CA THR A 31 0.08 -14.56 -5.28
C THR A 31 0.86 -14.64 -3.97
N LEU A 32 0.27 -15.18 -2.89
CA LEU A 32 0.97 -15.37 -1.61
C LEU A 32 1.98 -16.53 -1.65
N LEU A 33 1.63 -17.61 -2.35
CA LEU A 33 2.38 -18.87 -2.46
C LEU A 33 3.38 -18.90 -3.61
N CYS A 34 3.42 -17.86 -4.46
CA CYS A 34 4.52 -17.65 -5.40
C CYS A 34 5.84 -17.38 -4.64
N ASP A 35 6.35 -18.40 -3.95
CA ASP A 35 7.77 -18.60 -3.76
C ASP A 35 8.24 -19.28 -5.05
N ASN A 36 8.97 -18.54 -5.86
CA ASN A 36 9.35 -18.85 -7.24
C ASN A 36 9.93 -20.28 -7.39
N GLY A 37 9.07 -21.26 -7.64
CA GLY A 37 9.44 -22.62 -8.07
C GLY A 37 10.02 -22.68 -9.48
N VAL A 38 10.61 -21.58 -9.97
CA VAL A 38 11.39 -21.57 -11.19
C VAL A 38 12.74 -22.19 -10.84
N ASN A 39 12.89 -23.44 -11.26
CA ASN A 39 14.09 -24.26 -11.08
C ASN A 39 15.30 -23.81 -11.93
N ASP A 40 15.28 -22.61 -12.51
CA ASP A 40 16.37 -22.11 -13.36
C ASP A 40 17.06 -20.91 -12.71
N ASP A 41 18.31 -21.15 -12.30
CA ASP A 41 19.39 -20.18 -12.02
C ASP A 41 19.04 -18.94 -11.17
N GLY A 42 18.85 -19.18 -9.87
CA GLY A 42 19.83 -18.61 -8.93
C GLY A 42 19.57 -17.24 -8.30
N THR A 43 18.35 -16.70 -8.29
CA THR A 43 18.06 -15.56 -7.37
C THR A 43 16.63 -15.58 -6.84
N CYS A 44 16.24 -16.67 -6.17
CA CYS A 44 15.08 -16.61 -5.27
C CYS A 44 15.48 -15.82 -4.01
N CYS A 45 14.77 -14.74 -3.69
CA CYS A 45 14.99 -13.96 -2.48
C CYS A 45 14.53 -14.81 -1.28
N SER A 46 15.42 -15.67 -0.77
CA SER A 46 15.22 -16.57 0.36
C SER A 46 15.12 -15.81 1.68
N CYS A 47 14.25 -14.79 1.75
CA CYS A 47 13.97 -14.10 2.99
C CYS A 47 13.16 -15.02 3.92
N ALA A 48 13.82 -16.04 4.46
CA ALA A 48 13.33 -17.01 5.46
C ALA A 48 12.99 -16.35 6.82
N HIS A 49 13.00 -15.02 6.88
CA HIS A 49 12.89 -14.24 8.11
C HIS A 49 11.44 -13.96 8.54
N MET A 50 10.44 -14.42 7.78
CA MET A 50 9.03 -14.28 8.15
C MET A 50 8.42 -15.67 8.19
N ALA A 51 8.25 -16.21 9.39
CA ALA A 51 7.42 -17.38 9.60
C ALA A 51 6.07 -17.08 8.95
N MET A 52 5.73 -17.85 7.92
CA MET A 52 4.52 -17.62 7.17
C MET A 52 3.33 -17.85 8.10
N PRO A 53 2.45 -16.86 8.31
CA PRO A 53 1.17 -17.14 8.95
C PRO A 53 0.52 -18.25 8.15
N LEU A 54 0.26 -19.39 8.79
CA LEU A 54 -0.47 -20.48 8.15
C LEU A 54 -1.83 -19.89 7.77
N ILE A 55 -2.15 -19.87 6.47
CA ILE A 55 -3.44 -19.35 6.03
C ILE A 55 -4.49 -20.25 6.67
N PRO A 56 -5.40 -19.73 7.52
CA PRO A 56 -6.38 -20.57 8.18
C PRO A 56 -7.19 -21.36 7.14
N GLN A 57 -7.33 -22.67 7.36
CA GLN A 57 -8.16 -23.50 6.49
C GLN A 57 -9.65 -23.14 6.68
N GLU A 58 -10.02 -22.77 7.91
CA GLU A 58 -11.37 -22.33 8.24
C GLU A 58 -11.65 -20.92 7.69
N LEU A 59 -12.92 -20.69 7.32
CA LEU A 59 -13.41 -19.41 6.80
C LEU A 59 -13.57 -18.39 7.94
N GLY A 60 -12.44 -17.87 8.42
CA GLY A 60 -12.41 -16.76 9.37
C GLY A 60 -12.84 -15.42 8.73
N PRO A 61 -13.16 -14.40 9.53
CA PRO A 61 -13.47 -13.04 9.06
C PRO A 61 -12.42 -12.46 8.10
N ALA A 62 -11.13 -12.60 8.40
CA ALA A 62 -10.05 -12.11 7.54
C ALA A 62 -10.05 -12.80 6.17
N VAL A 63 -10.26 -14.12 6.13
CA VAL A 63 -10.35 -14.89 4.87
C VAL A 63 -11.56 -14.44 4.05
N SER A 64 -12.70 -14.21 4.71
CA SER A 64 -13.92 -13.69 4.07
C SER A 64 -13.71 -12.29 3.48
N PHE A 65 -12.98 -11.43 4.19
CA PHE A 65 -12.57 -10.12 3.72
C PHE A 65 -11.63 -10.21 2.50
N MET A 66 -10.63 -11.09 2.52
CA MET A 66 -9.73 -11.33 1.38
C MET A 66 -10.51 -11.84 0.15
N ASN A 67 -11.45 -12.76 0.34
CA ASN A 67 -12.32 -13.25 -0.74
C ASN A 67 -13.24 -12.15 -1.30
N HIS A 68 -13.75 -11.25 -0.44
CA HIS A 68 -14.53 -10.10 -0.88
C HIS A 68 -13.70 -9.16 -1.76
N ILE A 69 -12.48 -8.84 -1.34
CA ILE A 69 -11.55 -8.01 -2.11
C ILE A 69 -11.21 -8.71 -3.43
N ALA A 70 -10.92 -10.00 -3.41
CA ALA A 70 -10.71 -10.75 -4.64
C ALA A 70 -11.94 -10.64 -5.57
N GLY A 71 -13.15 -10.65 -5.01
CA GLY A 71 -14.41 -10.59 -5.76
C GLY A 71 -14.64 -9.25 -6.44
N LYS A 72 -13.82 -8.26 -6.10
CA LYS A 72 -13.79 -6.93 -6.70
C LYS A 72 -12.66 -6.77 -7.73
N GLY A 73 -11.89 -7.82 -8.00
CA GLY A 73 -10.84 -7.85 -9.03
C GLY A 73 -9.51 -7.22 -8.60
N PHE A 74 -9.24 -7.07 -7.29
CA PHE A 74 -7.99 -6.45 -6.83
C PHE A 74 -6.74 -7.31 -7.06
N PHE A 75 -6.88 -8.61 -7.29
CA PHE A 75 -5.74 -9.54 -7.42
C PHE A 75 -5.48 -10.04 -8.84
N ASP A 76 -6.43 -9.92 -9.76
CA ASP A 76 -6.34 -10.44 -11.13
C ASP A 76 -6.14 -9.33 -12.18
N ASN A 77 -5.94 -8.08 -11.73
CA ASN A 77 -5.82 -6.89 -12.58
C ASN A 77 -7.03 -6.68 -13.52
N THR A 78 -8.14 -7.40 -13.30
CA THR A 78 -9.38 -7.25 -14.11
C THR A 78 -10.21 -6.06 -13.66
N ALA A 79 -9.88 -5.48 -12.51
CA ALA A 79 -10.43 -4.25 -11.95
C ALA A 79 -10.06 -2.98 -12.76
N ALA A 80 -10.19 -3.02 -14.08
CA ALA A 80 -9.98 -1.89 -14.98
C ALA A 80 -10.86 -0.67 -14.63
N SER A 81 -11.94 -0.86 -13.86
CA SER A 81 -12.89 0.19 -13.47
C SER A 81 -12.57 0.92 -12.16
N LEU A 82 -11.50 0.56 -11.43
CA LEU A 82 -11.03 1.36 -10.29
C LEU A 82 -10.37 2.63 -10.81
N SER A 83 -11.18 3.57 -11.32
CA SER A 83 -10.82 4.95 -11.55
C SER A 83 -10.57 5.66 -10.21
N CYS A 84 -10.30 6.97 -10.25
CA CYS A 84 -9.92 7.89 -9.16
C CYS A 84 -10.59 7.66 -7.76
N HIS A 85 -11.71 6.93 -7.69
CA HIS A 85 -12.50 6.65 -6.49
C HIS A 85 -11.99 5.52 -5.57
N SER A 86 -10.74 5.05 -5.71
CA SER A 86 -10.22 3.97 -4.84
C SER A 86 -10.25 4.34 -3.35
N VAL A 87 -10.10 5.63 -3.02
CA VAL A 87 -10.19 6.14 -1.64
C VAL A 87 -11.58 5.92 -1.05
N GLU A 88 -12.62 6.20 -1.83
CA GLU A 88 -14.03 6.10 -1.42
C GLU A 88 -14.48 4.65 -1.27
N PHE A 89 -13.84 3.72 -1.99
CA PHE A 89 -14.20 2.31 -1.94
C PHE A 89 -13.52 1.54 -0.81
N CYS A 90 -12.24 1.81 -0.53
CA CYS A 90 -11.44 0.96 0.35
C CYS A 90 -11.91 1.03 1.82
N LEU A 91 -12.16 2.22 2.38
CA LEU A 91 -12.60 2.33 3.78
C LEU A 91 -13.98 1.68 4.01
N PRO A 92 -15.03 1.97 3.22
CA PRO A 92 -16.31 1.26 3.35
C PRO A 92 -16.20 -0.25 3.15
N SER A 93 -15.28 -0.72 2.29
CA SER A 93 -15.07 -2.16 2.11
C SER A 93 -14.50 -2.83 3.35
N VAL A 94 -13.58 -2.18 4.07
CA VAL A 94 -13.10 -2.65 5.38
C VAL A 94 -14.23 -2.62 6.41
N MET A 95 -15.00 -1.53 6.47
CA MET A 95 -16.09 -1.36 7.43
C MET A 95 -17.26 -2.35 7.26
N ARG A 96 -17.36 -3.06 6.13
CA ARG A 96 -18.35 -4.13 5.92
C ARG A 96 -18.04 -5.41 6.70
N PHE A 97 -16.84 -5.54 7.25
CA PHE A 97 -16.39 -6.70 8.00
C PHE A 97 -16.12 -6.27 9.45
N PRO A 98 -17.18 -6.07 10.26
CA PRO A 98 -17.02 -5.57 11.63
C PRO A 98 -16.06 -6.44 12.44
N ASP A 99 -16.15 -7.76 12.30
CA ASP A 99 -15.29 -8.72 13.00
C ASP A 99 -13.79 -8.52 12.68
N VAL A 100 -13.46 -8.15 11.44
CA VAL A 100 -12.08 -7.80 11.05
C VAL A 100 -11.64 -6.47 11.64
N THR A 101 -12.58 -5.55 11.91
CA THR A 101 -12.26 -4.25 12.50
C THR A 101 -12.21 -4.28 14.03
N THR A 102 -12.97 -5.18 14.68
CA THR A 102 -13.03 -5.31 16.14
C THR A 102 -11.96 -6.25 16.68
N GLU A 103 -11.83 -7.45 16.09
CA GLU A 103 -10.90 -8.48 16.56
C GLU A 103 -9.47 -8.20 16.09
N GLU A 104 -8.55 -8.00 17.03
CA GLU A 104 -7.15 -7.65 16.71
C GLU A 104 -6.42 -8.74 15.93
N SER A 105 -6.68 -10.01 16.23
CA SER A 105 -6.10 -11.16 15.52
C SER A 105 -6.52 -11.19 14.05
N GLU A 106 -7.82 -11.04 13.77
CA GLU A 106 -8.36 -11.00 12.40
C GLU A 106 -7.87 -9.77 11.64
N ARG A 107 -7.84 -8.61 12.29
CA ARG A 107 -7.31 -7.35 11.72
C ARG A 107 -5.85 -7.46 11.32
N SER A 108 -5.04 -8.07 12.18
CA SER A 108 -3.61 -8.28 11.96
C SER A 108 -3.39 -9.28 10.83
N LEU A 109 -4.11 -10.41 10.85
CA LEU A 109 -4.06 -11.41 9.79
C LEU A 109 -4.43 -10.81 8.43
N ALA A 110 -5.53 -10.05 8.34
CA ALA A 110 -5.93 -9.36 7.11
C ALA A 110 -4.84 -8.39 6.62
N SER A 111 -4.24 -7.61 7.52
CA SER A 111 -3.16 -6.67 7.18
C SER A 111 -1.92 -7.39 6.67
N ASP A 112 -1.53 -8.50 7.30
CA ASP A 112 -0.37 -9.30 6.92
C ASP A 112 -0.56 -9.96 5.55
N LEU A 113 -1.74 -10.51 5.28
CA LEU A 113 -2.07 -11.11 3.98
C LEU A 113 -1.99 -10.05 2.86
N LEU A 114 -2.53 -8.84 3.09
CA LEU A 114 -2.45 -7.73 2.13
C LEU A 114 -1.00 -7.24 1.91
N LEU A 115 -0.22 -7.06 2.99
CA LEU A 115 1.18 -6.64 2.92
C LEU A 115 2.06 -7.66 2.20
N ARG A 116 1.81 -8.95 2.43
CA ARG A 116 2.52 -10.03 1.76
C ARG A 116 2.18 -10.10 0.27
N ASN A 117 0.91 -9.90 -0.09
CA ASN A 117 0.51 -9.78 -1.49
C ASN A 117 1.26 -8.63 -2.17
N LEU A 118 1.27 -7.44 -1.55
CA LEU A 118 2.02 -6.28 -2.04
C LEU A 118 3.52 -6.56 -2.18
N ARG A 119 4.15 -7.23 -1.19
CA ARG A 119 5.56 -7.62 -1.28
C ARG A 119 5.82 -8.44 -2.53
N ASN A 120 5.02 -9.47 -2.77
CA ASN A 120 5.24 -10.40 -3.88
C ASN A 120 5.09 -9.68 -5.21
N ILE A 121 4.07 -8.85 -5.37
CA ILE A 121 3.87 -8.04 -6.57
C ILE A 121 5.04 -7.07 -6.79
N LEU A 122 5.39 -6.27 -5.78
CA LEU A 122 6.43 -5.25 -5.91
C LEU A 122 7.81 -5.85 -6.22
N VAL A 123 8.15 -6.96 -5.57
CA VAL A 123 9.43 -7.65 -5.81
C VAL A 123 9.43 -8.30 -7.20
N HIS A 124 8.40 -9.07 -7.55
CA HIS A 124 8.27 -9.73 -8.84
C HIS A 124 8.31 -8.73 -9.99
N ASP A 125 7.46 -7.70 -9.94
CA ASP A 125 7.34 -6.73 -11.03
C ASP A 125 8.63 -5.91 -11.18
N SER A 126 9.33 -5.63 -10.08
CA SER A 126 10.63 -4.95 -10.16
C SER A 126 11.71 -5.79 -10.83
N ALA A 127 11.66 -7.11 -10.66
CA ALA A 127 12.56 -8.04 -11.33
C ALA A 127 12.23 -8.17 -12.81
N VAL A 128 10.94 -8.32 -13.15
CA VAL A 128 10.48 -8.47 -14.54
C VAL A 128 10.61 -7.16 -15.33
N GLY A 129 10.19 -6.04 -14.74
CA GLY A 129 10.16 -4.75 -15.43
C GLY A 129 11.48 -3.99 -15.44
N GLY A 130 12.48 -4.42 -14.67
CA GLY A 130 13.81 -3.81 -14.63
C GLY A 130 13.81 -2.30 -14.36
N GLU A 131 14.53 -1.54 -15.18
CA GLU A 131 14.60 -0.06 -15.10
C GLU A 131 13.23 0.61 -15.34
N ASN A 132 12.44 0.08 -16.29
CA ASN A 132 11.16 0.67 -16.69
C ASN A 132 10.12 0.60 -15.57
N TRP A 133 10.24 -0.39 -14.68
CA TRP A 133 9.38 -0.53 -13.51
C TRP A 133 9.38 0.73 -12.63
N PHE A 134 10.52 1.43 -12.51
CA PHE A 134 10.64 2.63 -11.68
C PHE A 134 9.90 3.85 -12.25
N HIS A 135 9.70 3.88 -13.57
CA HIS A 135 9.06 4.98 -14.29
C HIS A 135 7.59 4.72 -14.62
N SER A 136 7.14 3.46 -14.50
CA SER A 136 5.72 3.12 -14.63
C SER A 136 4.91 3.78 -13.52
N PHE A 137 3.71 4.25 -13.87
CA PHE A 137 2.72 4.67 -12.89
C PHE A 137 2.41 3.53 -11.94
N CYS A 138 2.27 3.85 -10.65
CA CYS A 138 1.92 2.84 -9.66
C CYS A 138 0.58 2.21 -10.05
N ALA A 139 0.54 0.88 -10.11
CA ALA A 139 -0.68 0.20 -10.49
C ALA A 139 -1.78 0.52 -9.46
N LYS A 140 -2.97 0.87 -9.95
CA LYS A 140 -4.04 1.41 -9.09
C LYS A 140 -4.42 0.48 -7.94
N TYR A 141 -4.29 -0.83 -8.14
CA TYR A 141 -4.55 -1.82 -7.11
C TYR A 141 -3.47 -1.82 -6.00
N GLU A 142 -2.19 -1.55 -6.30
CA GLU A 142 -1.12 -1.47 -5.29
C GLU A 142 -1.46 -0.38 -4.25
N VAL A 143 -1.87 0.79 -4.77
CA VAL A 143 -2.31 1.93 -3.96
C VAL A 143 -3.56 1.58 -3.14
N ALA A 144 -4.54 0.92 -3.75
CA ALA A 144 -5.77 0.54 -3.06
C ALA A 144 -5.54 -0.50 -1.96
N ILE A 145 -4.66 -1.47 -2.15
CA ILE A 145 -4.27 -2.40 -1.09
C ILE A 145 -3.57 -1.64 0.05
N CYS A 146 -2.70 -0.67 -0.26
CA CYS A 146 -2.12 0.19 0.76
C CYS A 146 -3.18 1.00 1.55
N TYR A 147 -4.28 1.40 0.90
CA TYR A 147 -5.41 2.04 1.59
C TYR A 147 -6.09 1.09 2.56
N MET A 148 -6.36 -0.14 2.14
CA MET A 148 -6.99 -1.14 3.00
C MET A 148 -6.12 -1.43 4.23
N VAL A 149 -4.80 -1.61 4.04
CA VAL A 149 -3.85 -1.75 5.17
C VAL A 149 -3.88 -0.52 6.08
N SER A 150 -3.83 0.69 5.51
CA SER A 150 -3.89 1.91 6.32
C SER A 150 -5.22 2.06 7.07
N ALA A 151 -6.34 1.61 6.50
CA ALA A 151 -7.64 1.66 7.15
C ALA A 151 -7.70 0.69 8.33
N LEU A 152 -7.24 -0.55 8.15
CA LEU A 152 -7.16 -1.56 9.22
C LEU A 152 -6.30 -1.05 10.39
N GLU A 153 -5.10 -0.51 10.13
CA GLU A 153 -4.24 0.04 11.18
C GLU A 153 -4.89 1.19 11.95
N LEU A 154 -5.55 2.11 11.23
CA LEU A 154 -6.20 3.26 11.86
C LEU A 154 -7.40 2.84 12.70
N LEU A 155 -8.20 1.88 12.24
CA LEU A 155 -9.34 1.34 12.98
C LEU A 155 -8.89 0.57 14.23
N GLY A 156 -7.72 -0.08 14.18
CA GLY A 156 -7.13 -0.71 15.37
C GLY A 156 -6.52 0.28 16.37
N THR A 157 -6.20 1.50 15.94
CA THR A 157 -5.52 2.51 16.78
C THR A 157 -6.48 3.55 17.36
N TYR A 158 -7.54 3.90 16.63
CA TYR A 158 -8.45 4.99 16.99
C TYR A 158 -9.89 4.50 17.00
N SER A 159 -10.60 4.77 18.10
CA SER A 159 -12.05 4.55 18.21
C SER A 159 -12.87 5.64 17.49
N ASP A 160 -12.39 6.88 17.46
CA ASP A 160 -13.07 7.99 16.78
C ASP A 160 -12.92 7.89 15.26
N LEU A 161 -14.03 7.54 14.60
CA LEU A 161 -14.13 7.41 13.14
C LEU A 161 -13.81 8.73 12.40
N THR A 162 -13.98 9.88 13.02
CA THR A 162 -13.60 11.18 12.45
C THR A 162 -12.08 11.30 12.34
N VAL A 163 -11.35 10.88 13.39
CA VAL A 163 -9.88 10.83 13.37
C VAL A 163 -9.39 9.80 12.36
N VAL A 164 -10.01 8.62 12.31
CA VAL A 164 -9.71 7.57 11.30
C VAL A 164 -9.86 8.14 9.90
N LYS A 165 -11.01 8.74 9.55
CA LYS A 165 -11.27 9.32 8.22
C LYS A 165 -10.26 10.40 7.84
N MET A 166 -9.92 11.30 8.77
CA MET A 166 -8.95 12.35 8.51
C MET A 166 -7.53 11.80 8.25
N ARG A 167 -7.07 10.87 9.10
CA ARG A 167 -5.74 10.26 8.94
C ARG A 167 -5.67 9.36 7.70
N TYR A 168 -6.76 8.64 7.42
CA TYR A 168 -6.90 7.83 6.22
C TYR A 168 -6.81 8.69 4.97
N ALA A 169 -7.60 9.77 4.87
CA ALA A 169 -7.52 10.72 3.75
C ALA A 169 -6.09 11.26 3.55
N LYS A 170 -5.38 11.60 4.63
CA LYS A 170 -3.99 12.05 4.56
C LYS A 170 -3.03 11.01 3.99
N THR A 171 -3.15 9.75 4.43
CA THR A 171 -2.35 8.66 3.88
C THR A 171 -2.74 8.42 2.42
N SER A 172 -4.03 8.49 2.10
CA SER A 172 -4.54 8.27 0.76
C SER A 172 -4.03 9.30 -0.24
N CYS A 173 -4.17 10.60 0.05
CA CYS A 173 -3.65 11.66 -0.83
C CYS A 173 -2.15 11.49 -1.12
N ARG A 174 -1.37 11.06 -0.11
CA ARG A 174 0.09 10.85 -0.27
C ARG A 174 0.45 9.70 -1.21
N LEU A 175 -0.37 8.65 -1.24
CA LEU A 175 -0.12 7.48 -2.08
C LEU A 175 -0.72 7.67 -3.48
N ALA A 176 -1.95 8.19 -3.61
CA ALA A 176 -2.57 8.51 -4.90
C ALA A 176 -1.77 9.54 -5.70
N GLY A 177 -1.35 10.63 -5.05
CA GLY A 177 -0.53 11.65 -5.71
C GLY A 177 0.95 11.30 -5.80
N GLY A 178 1.37 10.20 -5.18
CA GLY A 178 2.76 9.76 -5.10
C GLY A 178 3.21 8.92 -6.29
N ASN A 179 4.44 8.43 -6.22
CA ASN A 179 4.97 7.46 -7.18
C ASN A 179 5.34 6.15 -6.47
N ARG A 180 5.92 5.19 -7.21
CA ARG A 180 6.32 3.88 -6.63
C ARG A 180 7.23 3.98 -5.42
N ARG A 181 7.99 5.07 -5.26
CA ARG A 181 8.79 5.30 -4.06
C ARG A 181 7.93 5.42 -2.80
N ASP A 182 6.78 6.06 -2.89
CA ASP A 182 5.88 6.24 -1.75
C ASP A 182 5.22 4.91 -1.34
N VAL A 183 4.80 4.09 -2.31
CA VAL A 183 4.24 2.74 -2.08
C VAL A 183 5.28 1.79 -1.52
N VAL A 184 6.46 1.69 -2.13
CA VAL A 184 7.54 0.83 -1.64
C VAL A 184 7.96 1.24 -0.22
N LYS A 185 8.06 2.55 0.05
CA LYS A 185 8.34 3.06 1.40
C LYS A 185 7.24 2.68 2.39
N PHE A 186 5.98 2.76 1.98
CA PHE A 186 4.83 2.40 2.80
C PHE A 186 4.89 0.92 3.22
N VAL A 187 5.15 0.02 2.27
CA VAL A 187 5.24 -1.43 2.51
C VAL A 187 6.49 -1.78 3.30
N ALA A 188 7.67 -1.27 2.92
CA ALA A 188 8.94 -1.56 3.59
C ALA A 188 8.97 -1.12 5.07
N LYS A 189 8.15 -0.13 5.46
CA LYS A 189 8.00 0.27 6.86
C LYS A 189 7.22 -0.74 7.71
N ARG A 190 6.29 -1.48 7.09
CA ARG A 190 5.38 -2.42 7.77
C ARG A 190 5.84 -3.85 7.67
N LEU A 191 6.56 -4.19 6.60
CA LEU A 191 7.10 -5.50 6.37
C LEU A 191 8.65 -5.42 6.43
N PRO A 192 9.26 -5.68 7.59
CA PRO A 192 10.70 -5.56 7.76
C PRO A 192 11.42 -6.78 7.16
N CYS A 193 11.38 -6.92 5.83
CA CYS A 193 12.15 -7.92 5.11
C CYS A 193 13.28 -7.28 4.29
N THR A 194 14.34 -8.04 4.07
CA THR A 194 15.52 -7.61 3.31
C THR A 194 15.17 -7.27 1.86
N CYS A 195 14.30 -8.04 1.21
CA CYS A 195 13.87 -7.78 -0.16
C CYS A 195 13.21 -6.38 -0.29
N MET A 196 12.29 -6.03 0.62
CA MET A 196 11.65 -4.71 0.63
C MET A 196 12.60 -3.57 1.01
N LYS A 197 13.56 -3.81 1.91
CA LYS A 197 14.61 -2.84 2.24
C LYS A 197 15.51 -2.55 1.03
N THR A 198 15.94 -3.58 0.32
CA THR A 198 16.74 -3.48 -0.90
C THR A 198 15.97 -2.73 -1.98
N LEU A 199 14.71 -3.13 -2.23
CA LEU A 199 13.84 -2.47 -3.19
C LEU A 199 13.64 -0.99 -2.83
N HIS A 200 13.38 -0.66 -1.55
CA HIS A 200 13.24 0.72 -1.10
C HIS A 200 14.51 1.57 -1.30
N CYS A 201 15.71 1.05 -0.96
CA CYS A 201 16.95 1.80 -1.22
C CYS A 201 17.21 1.94 -2.75
N ALA A 202 16.86 0.94 -3.57
CA ALA A 202 16.93 1.06 -5.04
C ALA A 202 15.96 2.13 -5.58
N THR A 203 14.68 2.08 -5.20
CA THR A 203 13.68 3.06 -5.62
C THR A 203 14.03 4.47 -5.15
N LYS A 204 14.59 4.63 -3.94
CA LYS A 204 15.04 5.93 -3.42
C LYS A 204 16.14 6.56 -4.29
N ARG A 205 17.04 5.75 -4.87
CA ARG A 205 18.13 6.22 -5.74
C ARG A 205 17.63 6.57 -7.14
N LYS A 206 16.76 5.73 -7.71
CA LYS A 206 16.30 5.88 -9.10
C LYS A 206 15.13 6.86 -9.27
N VAL A 207 14.27 6.97 -8.26
CA VAL A 207 13.00 7.70 -8.35
C VAL A 207 13.03 8.94 -7.44
N LYS A 208 12.93 10.12 -8.06
CA LYS A 208 12.76 11.40 -7.36
C LYS A 208 11.42 11.40 -6.62
N LYS A 209 11.36 12.10 -5.48
CA LYS A 209 10.11 12.25 -4.72
C LYS A 209 9.25 13.31 -5.41
N VAL A 210 8.19 12.89 -6.09
CA VAL A 210 7.25 13.77 -6.79
C VAL A 210 5.87 13.70 -6.15
N ALA A 211 5.07 14.73 -6.37
CA ALA A 211 3.64 14.75 -6.10
C ALA A 211 2.94 15.58 -7.18
N HIS A 212 1.62 15.45 -7.29
CA HIS A 212 0.82 16.25 -8.23
C HIS A 212 0.27 17.48 -7.52
N CYS A 213 0.25 18.62 -8.22
CA CYS A 213 -0.46 19.80 -7.74
C CYS A 213 -1.96 19.56 -7.85
N GLN A 214 -2.73 19.78 -6.78
CA GLN A 214 -4.18 19.56 -6.80
C GLN A 214 -4.91 20.52 -7.77
N GLY A 215 -4.39 21.74 -7.98
CA GLY A 215 -5.04 22.72 -8.84
C GLY A 215 -4.72 22.62 -10.34
N CYS A 216 -3.54 22.12 -10.72
CA CYS A 216 -3.16 22.00 -12.14
C CYS A 216 -2.80 20.59 -12.59
N GLU A 217 -2.88 19.61 -11.69
CA GLU A 217 -2.63 18.18 -11.89
C GLU A 217 -1.25 17.82 -12.46
N LYS A 218 -0.33 18.78 -12.59
CA LYS A 218 1.03 18.52 -13.08
C LYS A 218 1.88 17.91 -11.96
N PRO A 219 2.82 17.00 -12.30
CA PRO A 219 3.77 16.46 -11.34
C PRO A 219 4.89 17.47 -11.03
N PHE A 220 5.21 17.64 -9.76
CA PHE A 220 6.30 18.49 -9.27
C PHE A 220 7.17 17.72 -8.26
N PRO A 221 8.47 18.06 -8.12
CA PRO A 221 9.24 17.65 -6.95
C PRO A 221 8.51 18.04 -5.67
N ARG A 222 8.32 17.11 -4.74
CA ARG A 222 7.52 17.39 -3.53
C ARG A 222 8.12 18.51 -2.65
N SER A 223 9.40 18.84 -2.83
CA SER A 223 10.04 19.99 -2.18
C SER A 223 9.63 21.36 -2.74
N GLN A 224 9.00 21.40 -3.92
CA GLN A 224 8.51 22.62 -4.57
C GLN A 224 7.01 22.84 -4.37
N LEU A 225 6.31 21.90 -3.71
CA LEU A 225 4.89 22.01 -3.45
C LEU A 225 4.64 22.65 -2.07
N PHE A 226 3.65 23.53 -2.02
CA PHE A 226 3.10 24.12 -0.81
C PHE A 226 1.97 23.25 -0.29
N VAL A 227 1.97 22.95 1.00
CA VAL A 227 0.89 22.22 1.67
C VAL A 227 -0.15 23.23 2.16
N CYS A 228 -1.43 22.96 1.90
CA CYS A 228 -2.52 23.76 2.46
C CYS A 228 -2.44 23.81 3.98
N THR A 229 -2.27 24.99 4.56
CA THR A 229 -2.13 25.17 6.01
C THR A 229 -3.41 24.86 6.79
N GLY A 230 -4.57 24.98 6.15
CA GLY A 230 -5.87 24.68 6.78
C GLY A 230 -6.11 23.18 6.96
N CYS A 231 -5.95 22.39 5.90
CA CYS A 231 -6.25 20.96 5.94
C CYS A 231 -5.02 20.06 6.12
N MET A 232 -3.83 20.52 5.73
CA MET A 232 -2.58 19.74 5.70
C MET A 232 -2.64 18.48 4.82
N LEU A 233 -3.55 18.47 3.83
CA LEU A 233 -3.79 17.36 2.89
C LEU A 233 -3.41 17.73 1.46
N ALA A 234 -3.94 18.83 0.94
CA ALA A 234 -3.73 19.26 -0.44
C ALA A 234 -2.35 19.90 -0.63
N GLU A 235 -1.71 19.59 -1.77
CA GLU A 235 -0.40 20.10 -2.17
C GLU A 235 -0.55 20.92 -3.48
N TYR A 236 0.03 22.11 -3.53
CA TYR A 236 -0.09 23.05 -4.66
C TYR A 236 1.27 23.55 -5.12
N CYS A 237 1.46 23.76 -6.42
CA CYS A 237 2.69 24.36 -6.94
C CYS A 237 2.76 25.88 -6.73
N SER A 238 1.63 26.54 -6.50
CA SER A 238 1.55 27.98 -6.30
C SER A 238 0.28 28.40 -5.54
N ARG A 239 0.25 29.65 -5.08
CA ARG A 239 -0.94 30.22 -4.42
C ARG A 239 -2.10 30.39 -5.39
N GLU A 240 -1.82 30.61 -6.67
CA GLU A 240 -2.81 30.73 -7.73
C GLU A 240 -3.54 29.40 -7.93
N CYS A 241 -2.81 28.28 -8.03
CA CYS A 241 -3.43 26.95 -8.08
C CYS A 241 -4.26 26.65 -6.82
N GLN A 242 -3.80 27.07 -5.63
CA GLN A 242 -4.57 26.91 -4.40
C GLN A 242 -5.89 27.71 -4.42
N ARG A 243 -5.87 28.95 -4.93
CA ARG A 243 -7.07 29.79 -5.03
C ARG A 243 -8.04 29.28 -6.08
N ALA A 244 -7.55 28.80 -7.21
CA ALA A 244 -8.37 28.23 -8.28
C ALA A 244 -9.11 26.97 -7.79
N ASP A 245 -8.42 26.08 -7.09
CA ASP A 245 -8.98 24.85 -6.50
C ASP A 245 -9.83 25.11 -5.24
N TRP A 246 -9.88 26.35 -4.72
CA TRP A 246 -10.48 26.63 -3.43
C TRP A 246 -11.98 26.31 -3.37
N LEU A 247 -12.73 26.51 -4.46
CA LEU A 247 -14.18 26.24 -4.47
C LEU A 247 -14.48 24.77 -4.22
N ASP A 248 -13.74 23.87 -4.87
CA ASP A 248 -13.89 22.42 -4.73
C ASP A 248 -13.28 21.95 -3.41
N HIS A 249 -12.06 22.40 -3.11
CA HIS A 249 -11.36 22.08 -1.86
C HIS A 249 -12.14 22.49 -0.61
N LYS A 250 -12.79 23.67 -0.62
CA LYS A 250 -13.54 24.19 0.52
C LYS A 250 -14.69 23.26 0.90
N GLN A 251 -15.38 22.65 -0.07
CA GLN A 251 -16.47 21.71 0.23
C GLN A 251 -15.93 20.50 1.02
N GLU A 252 -14.77 20.00 0.63
CA GLU A 252 -14.10 18.89 1.33
C GLU A 252 -13.59 19.27 2.73
N VAL A 253 -13.12 20.51 2.90
CA VAL A 253 -12.58 21.01 4.18
C VAL A 253 -13.68 21.40 5.15
N MET A 254 -14.72 22.09 4.69
CA MET A 254 -15.81 22.58 5.56
C MET A 254 -16.65 21.45 6.14
N SER A 255 -16.87 20.37 5.38
CA SER A 255 -17.50 19.14 5.90
C SER A 255 -16.73 18.50 7.07
N LYS A 256 -15.44 18.82 7.22
CA LYS A 256 -14.55 18.33 8.27
C LYS A 256 -14.41 19.32 9.43
N ILE A 257 -14.38 20.63 9.17
CA ILE A 257 -14.23 21.66 10.23
C ILE A 257 -15.50 21.77 11.09
N SER A 258 -16.70 21.73 10.49
CA SER A 258 -17.97 21.89 11.22
C SER A 258 -18.16 20.88 12.38
N ARG A 259 -17.50 19.71 12.30
CA ARG A 259 -17.56 18.69 13.36
C ARG A 259 -16.66 18.98 14.56
N ARG A 260 -15.55 19.72 14.38
CA ARG A 260 -14.63 20.04 15.48
C ARG A 260 -15.20 21.06 16.44
N THR A 261 -15.94 22.04 15.93
CA THR A 261 -16.56 23.11 16.74
C THR A 261 -17.71 22.61 17.61
N MET A 262 -18.32 21.48 17.28
CA MET A 262 -19.43 20.90 18.05
C MET A 262 -18.98 19.95 19.17
N SER A 263 -17.77 19.37 19.08
CA SER A 263 -17.26 18.41 20.08
C SER A 263 -16.49 19.05 21.24
N SER A 264 -16.08 20.32 21.12
CA SER A 264 -15.31 21.02 22.15
C SER A 264 -16.16 21.78 23.18
N LYS A 265 -17.47 21.51 23.25
CA LYS A 265 -18.40 22.17 24.19
C LYS A 265 -19.06 21.21 25.19
N GLU A 266 -18.50 20.01 25.38
CA GLU A 266 -18.83 19.19 26.53
C GLU A 266 -17.99 19.67 27.74
N PRO A 267 -18.60 20.24 28.79
CA PRO A 267 -17.86 20.61 30.00
C PRO A 267 -17.46 19.32 30.72
N SER A 268 -16.16 18.99 30.67
CA SER A 268 -15.60 17.88 31.41
C SER A 268 -15.62 18.18 32.91
N ARG A 269 -16.43 17.41 33.65
CA ARG A 269 -16.22 17.17 35.08
C ARG A 269 -15.08 16.14 35.21
N GLU A 270 -14.16 16.44 36.12
CA GLU A 270 -13.13 15.55 36.74
C GLU A 270 -11.86 15.18 35.93
N GLU A 271 -10.84 16.01 36.19
CA GLU A 271 -9.46 15.64 36.59
C GLU A 271 -9.15 14.16 36.85
N GLN A 272 -8.09 13.63 36.21
CA GLN A 272 -6.86 13.13 36.87
C GLN A 272 -5.93 12.41 35.88
N GLY A 273 -4.61 12.62 36.03
CA GLY A 273 -3.59 11.68 35.54
C GLY A 273 -2.64 12.21 34.47
N MET A 274 -1.76 13.14 34.84
CA MET A 274 -0.61 13.57 34.05
C MET A 274 0.46 12.46 34.05
N VAL A 275 0.70 11.81 32.90
CA VAL A 275 1.83 10.87 32.71
C VAL A 275 2.78 11.45 31.66
N GLU A 276 4.03 11.59 32.08
CA GLU A 276 5.18 12.10 31.33
C GLU A 276 5.58 11.12 30.21
N TYR A 277 5.47 11.53 28.94
CA TYR A 277 5.85 10.70 27.79
C TYR A 277 7.23 11.12 27.27
N SER A 278 8.22 10.28 27.54
CA SER A 278 9.61 10.43 27.11
C SER A 278 9.80 10.30 25.59
N SER A 279 10.62 11.21 25.07
CA SER A 279 11.06 11.39 23.69
C SER A 279 11.64 10.14 23.01
N VAL A 280 10.91 9.53 22.07
CA VAL A 280 11.47 8.51 21.15
C VAL A 280 12.22 9.21 20.01
N LYS A 281 13.56 9.28 20.14
CA LYS A 281 14.48 9.70 19.07
C LYS A 281 14.45 8.69 17.92
N ARG A 282 14.00 9.10 16.73
CA ARG A 282 14.11 8.28 15.50
C ARG A 282 15.54 8.28 15.00
N ALA A 283 16.19 7.12 15.12
CA ALA A 283 17.44 6.84 14.42
C ALA A 283 17.16 6.53 12.95
N ASP A 284 17.27 7.52 12.08
CA ASP A 284 17.49 7.29 10.64
C ASP A 284 18.93 6.76 10.46
N ARG A 285 19.12 5.45 10.69
CA ARG A 285 20.39 4.77 10.41
C ARG A 285 20.66 4.80 8.90
N ALA A 286 21.89 5.20 8.59
CA ALA A 286 22.48 5.19 7.25
C ALA A 286 22.16 3.90 6.49
N CYS A 287 21.49 4.01 5.33
CA CYS A 287 21.59 2.96 4.32
C CYS A 287 23.08 2.99 3.92
N HIS A 288 23.86 2.01 4.41
CA HIS A 288 25.30 1.90 4.20
C HIS A 288 25.62 2.25 2.73
N LYS A 289 26.46 3.27 2.53
CA LYS A 289 27.14 3.46 1.25
C LYS A 289 27.82 2.13 0.97
N GLN A 290 27.34 1.40 -0.04
CA GLN A 290 28.10 0.26 -0.52
C GLN A 290 29.48 0.77 -0.95
N PRO A 291 30.57 0.07 -0.61
CA PRO A 291 31.88 0.42 -1.12
C PRO A 291 31.78 0.45 -2.65
N ARG A 292 32.30 1.54 -3.26
CA ARG A 292 32.47 1.56 -4.71
C ARG A 292 33.32 0.32 -5.07
N PRO A 293 33.00 -0.42 -6.14
CA PRO A 293 33.90 -1.46 -6.61
C PRO A 293 35.28 -0.82 -6.84
N PRO A 294 36.38 -1.46 -6.42
CA PRO A 294 37.71 -0.97 -6.71
C PRO A 294 37.84 -0.79 -8.22
N GLY A 295 38.40 0.36 -8.62
CA GLY A 295 38.54 0.75 -10.02
C GLY A 295 39.09 -0.42 -10.85
N GLY A 296 38.38 -0.73 -11.94
CA GLY A 296 38.78 -1.75 -12.89
C GLY A 296 40.21 -1.48 -13.35
N LEU A 297 41.02 -2.53 -13.27
CA LEU A 297 42.31 -2.58 -13.94
C LEU A 297 42.07 -2.33 -15.43
N THR A 298 42.52 -1.18 -15.93
CA THR A 298 42.56 -0.91 -17.37
C THR A 298 43.60 -1.84 -17.97
N ILE A 299 43.16 -2.95 -18.57
CA ILE A 299 44.05 -3.80 -19.37
C ILE A 299 44.40 -3.01 -20.62
N TYR A 300 45.62 -2.48 -20.66
CA TYR A 300 46.22 -1.87 -21.83
C TYR A 300 46.47 -2.97 -22.85
N VAL A 301 45.70 -2.98 -23.94
CA VAL A 301 45.96 -3.84 -25.11
C VAL A 301 46.94 -3.08 -26.00
N PRO A 302 48.21 -3.50 -26.14
CA PRO A 302 49.13 -2.86 -27.06
C PRO A 302 48.70 -3.07 -28.51
N SER A 303 48.62 -1.98 -29.27
CA SER A 303 48.41 -2.04 -30.72
C SER A 303 49.59 -2.74 -31.41
N PRO A 304 49.35 -3.68 -32.34
CA PRO A 304 50.40 -4.19 -33.21
C PRO A 304 50.78 -3.11 -34.23
N GLY A 305 51.91 -2.44 -34.02
CA GLY A 305 52.72 -1.90 -35.11
C GLY A 305 53.32 -3.07 -35.92
N GLY A 306 53.78 -2.93 -37.15
CA GLY A 306 53.96 -1.80 -38.03
C GLY A 306 54.41 -2.39 -39.37
N ARG A 307 54.07 -1.75 -40.50
CA ARG A 307 54.53 -2.17 -41.82
C ARG A 307 55.97 -1.72 -42.04
N ILE A 308 56.88 -2.68 -42.21
CA ILE A 308 58.20 -2.47 -42.80
C ILE A 308 58.00 -2.30 -44.31
N ARG A 309 58.47 -1.17 -44.86
CA ARG A 309 58.74 -1.01 -46.30
C ARG A 309 60.25 -1.10 -46.49
N THR A 310 60.66 -2.00 -47.37
CA THR A 310 61.93 -1.99 -48.10
C THR A 310 61.64 -1.53 -49.52
#